data_AF-A0A9N9CL09-F1
#
_entry.id   AF-A0A9N9CL09-F1
#
_cell.length_a   1.000
_cell.length_b   1.000
_cell.length_c   1.000
_cell.angle_alpha   90.00
_cell.angle_beta   90.00
_cell.angle_gamma   90.00
#
_symmetry.space_group_name_H-M   'P 1'
#
loop_
_entity.id
_entity.type
_entity.pdbx_description
1 polymer ?
#
loop_
_entity_poly.entity_id
_entity_poly.type
_entity_poly.pdbx_seq_one_letter_code
_entity_poly.pdbx_strand_id
1 'polypeptide(L)'
;MFTPAADVYSLGVIMTEISTGKQAFERLEFVPGTPDCYVKLAKRCLDPNPKNRATAKSVNFQVGLWIEEMSSLNEENEIKRLFLESDNTLQIISTNINSSLMSKPIDTIDILE
;
A
#
# COMPACT_ATOMS: atom_id res chain seq x y z
N MET A 1 -25.28 -8.71 -0.57
CA MET A 1 -25.88 -7.52 0.06
C MET A 1 -24.81 -6.45 0.17
N PHE A 2 -24.95 -5.34 -0.56
CA PHE A 2 -23.99 -4.23 -0.54
C PHE A 2 -24.27 -3.35 0.68
N THR A 3 -23.22 -3.00 1.43
CA THR A 3 -23.34 -2.15 2.62
C THR A 3 -22.18 -1.15 2.64
N PRO A 4 -22.35 0.03 3.24
CA PRO A 4 -21.24 0.98 3.38
C PRO A 4 -20.02 0.38 4.07
N ALA A 5 -20.22 -0.54 5.03
CA ALA A 5 -19.13 -1.24 5.69
C ALA A 5 -18.40 -2.24 4.78
N ALA A 6 -19.10 -2.82 3.78
CA ALA A 6 -18.47 -3.64 2.75
C ALA A 6 -17.66 -2.79 1.77
N ASP A 7 -18.15 -1.60 1.40
CA ASP A 7 -17.39 -0.67 0.55
C ASP A 7 -16.09 -0.21 1.22
N VAL A 8 -16.14 0.10 2.53
CA VAL A 8 -14.93 0.42 3.31
C VAL A 8 -13.97 -0.78 3.38
N TYR A 9 -14.48 -2.00 3.50
CA TYR A 9 -13.62 -3.19 3.49
C TYR A 9 -12.90 -3.34 2.14
N SER A 10 -13.63 -3.20 1.03
CA SER A 10 -13.04 -3.22 -0.31
C SER A 10 -11.98 -2.12 -0.49
N LEU A 11 -12.19 -0.93 0.09
CA LEU A 11 -11.17 0.10 0.11
C LEU A 11 -9.91 -0.34 0.90
N GLY A 12 -10.09 -1.02 2.02
CA GLY A 12 -8.97 -1.63 2.76
C GLY A 12 -8.18 -2.65 1.94
N VAL A 13 -8.87 -3.45 1.09
CA VAL A 13 -8.22 -4.37 0.15
C VAL A 13 -7.40 -3.59 -0.88
N ILE A 14 -7.99 -2.58 -1.52
CA ILE A 14 -7.28 -1.71 -2.48
C ILE A 14 -6.05 -1.06 -1.83
N MET A 15 -6.14 -0.65 -0.55
CA MET A 15 -4.98 -0.09 0.15
C MET A 15 -3.83 -1.10 0.26
N THR A 16 -4.11 -2.39 0.48
CA THR A 16 -3.07 -3.44 0.46
C THR A 16 -2.50 -3.66 -0.94
N GLU A 17 -3.33 -3.56 -1.99
CA GLU A 17 -2.87 -3.66 -3.37
C GLU A 17 -1.94 -2.50 -3.74
N ILE A 18 -2.27 -1.27 -3.33
CA ILE A 18 -1.41 -0.09 -3.53
C ILE A 18 -0.06 -0.27 -2.84
N SER A 19 -0.06 -0.76 -1.60
CA SER A 19 1.18 -1.01 -0.85
C SER A 19 2.06 -2.05 -1.54
N THR A 20 1.48 -3.13 -2.05
CA THR A 20 2.25 -4.27 -2.58
C THR A 20 2.54 -4.19 -4.08
N GLY A 21 1.77 -3.39 -4.82
CA GLY A 21 1.73 -3.40 -6.28
C GLY A 21 1.18 -4.71 -6.87
N LYS A 22 0.56 -5.57 -6.05
CA LYS A 22 0.08 -6.90 -6.43
C LYS A 22 -1.41 -7.01 -6.13
N GLN A 23 -2.13 -7.75 -6.97
CA GLN A 23 -3.54 -8.02 -6.74
C GLN A 23 -3.72 -8.83 -5.45
N ALA A 24 -4.66 -8.41 -4.60
CA ALA A 24 -4.91 -9.00 -3.30
C ALA A 24 -5.83 -10.22 -3.44
N PHE A 25 -5.33 -11.30 -4.06
CA PHE A 25 -6.13 -12.50 -4.26
C PHE A 25 -6.33 -13.30 -2.96
N GLU A 26 -5.35 -13.33 -2.05
CA GLU A 26 -5.44 -14.20 -0.86
C GLU A 26 -4.79 -13.65 0.41
N ARG A 27 -3.85 -12.69 0.31
CA ARG A 27 -3.10 -12.16 1.46
C ARG A 27 -3.14 -10.64 1.51
N LEU A 28 -3.78 -10.14 2.56
CA LEU A 28 -3.82 -8.72 2.90
C LEU A 28 -2.55 -8.38 3.70
N GLU A 29 -1.47 -8.12 2.98
CA GLU A 29 -0.16 -7.80 3.52
C GLU A 29 0.27 -6.38 3.09
N PHE A 30 1.31 -5.88 3.77
CA PHE A 30 1.95 -4.62 3.45
C PHE A 30 3.44 -4.88 3.28
N VAL A 31 4.07 -4.21 2.32
CA VAL A 31 5.51 -4.35 2.10
C VAL A 31 6.31 -3.50 3.09
N PRO A 32 7.53 -3.91 3.46
CA PRO A 32 8.44 -3.07 4.21
C PRO A 32 8.61 -1.70 3.54
N GLY A 33 8.60 -0.64 4.34
CA GLY A 33 8.64 0.74 3.86
C GLY A 33 7.26 1.40 3.74
N THR A 34 6.15 0.64 3.75
CA THR A 34 4.81 1.24 3.80
C THR A 34 4.63 2.06 5.08
N PRO A 35 4.16 3.31 5.04
CA PRO A 35 4.01 4.14 6.23
C PRO A 35 3.05 3.53 7.26
N ASP A 36 3.43 3.53 8.53
CA ASP A 36 2.62 2.93 9.62
C ASP A 36 1.23 3.55 9.75
N CYS A 37 1.10 4.86 9.48
CA CYS A 37 -0.18 5.55 9.48
C CYS A 37 -1.14 4.99 8.41
N TYR A 38 -0.61 4.63 7.25
CA TYR A 38 -1.34 4.00 6.16
C TYR A 38 -1.78 2.58 6.53
N VAL A 39 -0.84 1.77 7.04
CA VAL A 39 -1.12 0.40 7.53
C VAL A 39 -2.20 0.40 8.61
N LYS A 40 -2.11 1.34 9.56
CA LYS A 40 -3.10 1.48 10.64
C LYS A 40 -4.48 1.83 10.12
N LEU A 41 -4.59 2.73 9.15
CA LEU A 41 -5.88 3.08 8.53
C LEU A 41 -6.45 1.89 7.76
N ALA A 42 -5.64 1.22 6.92
CA ALA A 42 -6.05 0.06 6.15
C ALA A 42 -6.54 -1.08 7.05
N LYS A 43 -5.83 -1.38 8.15
CA LYS A 43 -6.28 -2.39 9.14
C LYS A 43 -7.62 -2.05 9.78
N ARG A 44 -7.92 -0.77 10.02
CA ARG A 44 -9.26 -0.35 10.49
C ARG A 44 -10.32 -0.53 9.42
N CYS A 45 -10.01 -0.35 8.13
CA CYS A 45 -10.93 -0.65 7.04
C CYS A 45 -11.19 -2.16 6.91
N LEU A 46 -10.15 -2.96 7.15
CA LEU A 46 -10.16 -4.43 7.04
C LEU A 46 -10.67 -5.16 8.28
N ASP A 47 -11.18 -4.46 9.31
CA ASP A 47 -11.67 -5.12 10.52
C ASP A 47 -12.73 -6.18 10.16
N PRO A 48 -12.58 -7.44 10.62
CA PRO A 48 -13.52 -8.50 10.27
C PRO A 48 -14.95 -8.21 10.74
N ASN A 49 -15.10 -7.45 11.83
CA ASN A 49 -16.40 -7.01 12.32
C ASN A 49 -16.82 -5.68 11.65
N PRO A 50 -17.89 -5.66 10.84
CA PRO A 50 -18.35 -4.45 10.16
C PRO A 50 -18.63 -3.25 11.07
N LYS A 51 -18.94 -3.49 12.37
CA LYS A 51 -19.21 -2.43 13.35
C LYS A 51 -17.93 -1.74 13.85
N ASN A 52 -16.80 -2.42 13.77
CA ASN A 52 -15.51 -1.89 14.21
C ASN A 52 -14.75 -1.21 13.06
N ARG A 53 -15.19 -1.41 11.81
CA ARG A 53 -14.58 -0.79 10.64
C ARG A 53 -14.62 0.72 10.74
N ALA A 54 -13.62 1.37 10.14
CA ALA A 54 -13.66 2.81 9.93
C ALA A 54 -14.92 3.22 9.16
N THR A 55 -15.40 4.43 9.38
CA THR A 55 -16.47 4.99 8.54
C THR A 55 -15.86 5.66 7.32
N ALA A 56 -16.56 5.67 6.18
CA ALA A 56 -16.11 6.37 4.98
C ALA A 56 -15.75 7.85 5.27
N LYS A 57 -16.53 8.52 6.13
CA LYS A 57 -16.24 9.88 6.60
C LYS A 57 -14.88 9.97 7.31
N SER A 58 -14.59 9.04 8.23
CA SER A 58 -13.32 9.04 8.96
C SER A 58 -12.12 8.72 8.06
N VAL A 59 -12.30 7.82 7.08
CA VAL A 59 -11.26 7.51 6.10
C VAL A 59 -10.99 8.73 5.21
N ASN A 60 -12.05 9.35 4.67
CA ASN A 60 -11.94 10.55 3.84
C ASN A 60 -11.26 11.71 4.59
N PHE A 61 -11.58 11.90 5.86
CA PHE A 61 -10.95 12.91 6.69
C PHE A 61 -9.44 12.65 6.85
N GLN A 62 -9.04 11.42 7.21
CA GLN A 62 -7.61 11.09 7.38
C GLN A 62 -6.82 11.22 6.08
N VAL A 63 -7.37 10.71 4.96
CA VAL A 63 -6.71 10.83 3.65
C VAL A 63 -6.62 12.29 3.21
N GLY A 64 -7.65 13.10 3.47
CA GLY A 64 -7.64 14.54 3.21
C GLY A 64 -6.52 15.26 3.97
N LEU A 65 -6.36 14.98 5.27
CA LEU A 65 -5.27 15.54 6.07
C LEU A 65 -3.90 15.19 5.46
N TRP A 66 -3.68 13.93 5.08
CA TRP A 66 -2.42 13.52 4.46
C TRP A 66 -2.15 14.26 3.15
N ILE A 67 -3.18 14.48 2.32
CA ILE A 67 -3.05 15.23 1.07
C ILE A 67 -2.67 16.69 1.34
N GLU A 68 -3.30 17.32 2.34
CA GLU A 68 -2.98 18.69 2.77
C GLU A 68 -1.54 18.79 3.31
N GLU A 69 -1.12 17.83 4.13
CA GLU A 69 0.22 17.75 4.70
C GLU A 69 1.29 17.52 3.62
N MET A 70 1.02 16.63 2.66
CA MET A 70 1.89 16.39 1.50
C MET A 70 2.04 17.63 0.62
N SER A 71 0.98 18.42 0.50
CA SER A 71 0.96 19.67 -0.27
C SER A 71 1.55 20.85 0.51
N SER A 72 1.87 20.67 1.78
CA SER A 72 2.43 21.73 2.61
C SER A 72 3.87 22.07 2.22
N LEU A 73 4.22 23.36 2.36
CA LEU A 73 5.58 23.86 2.15
C LEU A 73 6.54 23.50 3.31
N ASN A 74 6.02 22.87 4.38
CA ASN A 74 6.83 22.49 5.52
C ASN A 74 7.54 21.16 5.22
N GLU A 75 8.83 21.22 4.89
CA GLU A 75 9.64 20.02 4.64
C GLU A 75 9.90 19.18 5.91
N GLU A 76 9.67 19.73 7.09
CA GLU A 76 9.75 19.00 8.36
C GLU A 76 8.44 18.27 8.71
N ASN A 77 7.41 18.36 7.85
CA ASN A 77 6.17 17.64 8.08
C ASN A 77 6.41 16.12 8.11
N GLU A 78 6.04 15.48 9.22
CA GLU A 78 6.31 14.07 9.45
C GLU A 78 5.61 13.17 8.43
N ILE A 79 4.33 13.42 8.13
CA ILE A 79 3.57 12.65 7.15
C ILE A 79 4.22 12.77 5.78
N LYS A 80 4.55 14.01 5.35
CA LYS A 80 5.25 14.24 4.09
C LYS A 80 6.54 13.42 4.00
N ARG A 81 7.36 13.47 5.05
CA ARG A 81 8.61 12.70 5.13
C ARG A 81 8.38 11.20 5.05
N LEU A 82 7.41 10.65 5.80
CA LEU A 82 7.10 9.22 5.82
C LEU A 82 6.69 8.70 4.44
N PHE A 83 5.83 9.42 3.73
CA PHE A 83 5.38 9.01 2.40
C PHE A 83 6.51 9.13 1.36
N LEU A 84 7.31 10.20 1.39
CA LEU A 84 8.47 10.34 0.50
C LEU A 84 9.55 9.26 0.75
N GLU A 85 9.80 8.90 2.01
CA GLU A 85 10.74 7.84 2.39
C GLU A 85 10.26 6.46 1.91
N SER A 86 8.95 6.20 1.99
CA SER A 86 8.32 5.01 1.42
C SER A 86 8.54 4.94 -0.09
N ASP A 87 8.31 6.02 -0.82
CA ASP A 87 8.47 6.07 -2.28
C ASP A 87 9.92 5.76 -2.70
N ASN A 88 10.90 6.36 -2.01
CA ASN A 88 12.32 6.08 -2.25
C ASN A 88 12.67 4.61 -1.99
N THR A 89 12.13 4.02 -0.91
CA THR A 89 12.36 2.62 -0.55
C THR A 89 11.81 1.68 -1.64
N LEU A 90 10.60 1.96 -2.13
CA LEU A 90 9.97 1.17 -3.20
C LEU A 90 10.74 1.28 -4.52
N GLN A 91 11.28 2.47 -4.84
CA GLN A 91 12.11 2.67 -6.02
C GLN A 91 13.41 1.86 -5.95
N ILE A 92 14.07 1.81 -4.78
CA ILE A 92 15.28 1.01 -4.56
C ILE A 92 14.97 -0.49 -4.71
N ILE A 93 13.88 -0.97 -4.08
CA ILE A 93 13.46 -2.38 -4.17
C ILE A 93 13.18 -2.75 -5.63
N SER A 94 12.43 -1.92 -6.36
CA SER A 94 12.12 -2.13 -7.78
C SER A 94 13.39 -2.21 -8.64
N THR A 95 14.33 -1.28 -8.43
CA THR A 95 15.61 -1.25 -9.16
C THR A 95 16.46 -2.49 -8.87
N ASN A 96 16.53 -2.93 -7.62
CA ASN A 96 17.28 -4.12 -7.21
C ASN A 96 16.65 -5.43 -7.73
N ILE A 97 15.32 -5.51 -7.80
CA ILE A 97 14.64 -6.65 -8.41
C ILE A 97 14.95 -6.73 -9.90
N ASN A 98 14.90 -5.61 -10.62
CA ASN A 98 15.21 -5.58 -12.04
C ASN A 98 16.67 -5.96 -12.34
N SER A 99 17.63 -5.47 -11.54
CA SER A 99 19.04 -5.87 -11.70
C SER A 99 19.28 -7.36 -11.37
N SER A 100 18.56 -7.92 -10.39
CA SER A 100 18.62 -9.35 -10.08
C SER A 100 17.97 -10.24 -11.14
N LEU A 101 16.89 -9.78 -11.78
CA LEU A 101 16.22 -10.50 -12.88
C LEU A 101 17.06 -10.50 -14.16
N MET A 102 17.71 -9.37 -14.48
CA MET A 102 18.57 -9.26 -15.66
C MET A 102 19.94 -9.92 -15.52
N SER A 103 20.34 -10.33 -14.31
CA SER A 103 21.61 -11.02 -14.04
C SER A 103 21.51 -12.55 -14.05
N LYS A 104 20.31 -13.12 -14.22
CA LYS A 104 20.14 -14.56 -14.43
C LYS A 104 20.12 -14.84 -15.94
N PRO A 105 21.10 -15.56 -16.50
CA PRO A 105 21.00 -16.08 -17.86
C PRO A 105 19.72 -16.93 -17.97
N ILE A 106 18.95 -16.72 -19.03
CA ILE A 106 17.92 -17.69 -19.41
C ILE A 106 18.70 -18.88 -19.97
N ASP A 107 18.82 -19.95 -19.20
CA ASP A 107 19.33 -21.22 -19.71
C ASP A 107 18.31 -21.77 -20.71
N THR A 108 18.46 -21.44 -21.99
CA THR A 108 17.62 -21.91 -23.09
C THR A 108 17.91 -23.36 -23.50
N ILE A 109 18.55 -24.17 -22.65
CA ILE A 109 19.06 -25.50 -23.02
C ILE A 109 18.05 -26.65 -22.81
N ASP A 110 16.94 -26.47 -22.10
CA ASP A 110 16.02 -27.58 -21.78
C ASP A 110 14.71 -27.64 -22.63
N ILE A 111 14.65 -27.03 -23.82
CA ILE A 111 13.46 -27.10 -24.70
C ILE A 111 13.65 -28.09 -25.88
N LEU A 112 14.72 -28.90 -25.91
CA LEU A 112 14.97 -29.85 -27.00
C LEU A 112 15.36 -31.27 -26.54
N GLU A 113 14.53 -31.91 -25.72
CA GLU A 113 14.45 -33.39 -25.66
C GLU A 113 13.01 -33.89 -25.84
#